data_AF-A0A535BN17-F1
#
_entry.id   AF-A0A535BN17-F1
#
_cell.length_a   1.000
_cell.length_b   1.000
_cell.length_c   1.000
_cell.angle_alpha   90.00
_cell.angle_beta   90.00
_cell.angle_gamma   90.00
#
_symmetry.space_group_name_H-M   'P 1'
#
loop_
_entity.id
_entity.type
_entity.pdbx_description
1 polymer ?
#
loop_
_entity_poly.entity_id
_entity_poly.type
_entity_poly.pdbx_seq_one_letter_code
_entity_poly.pdbx_strand_id
1 'polypeptide(L)'
;MMSQAFLHTAISLLLILVAPVLAHAREGELDAYGCHYDKERKEYHCHDGVFKGGSFDSRIQMLERLKRQFLDLGLPWPYGDIDEEDITESQPQQEPEK
;
A
#
# COMPACT_ATOMS: atom_id res chain seq x y z
N MET A 1 -21.04 21.14 -44.06
CA MET A 1 -21.69 21.28 -42.74
C MET A 1 -21.54 19.95 -42.02
N MET A 2 -20.55 19.81 -41.13
CA MET A 2 -20.44 18.62 -40.28
C MET A 2 -21.65 18.63 -39.35
N SER A 3 -22.56 17.67 -39.53
CA SER A 3 -23.79 17.58 -38.74
C SER A 3 -23.40 17.59 -37.26
N GLN A 4 -24.00 18.47 -36.46
CA GLN A 4 -23.71 18.56 -35.02
C GLN A 4 -23.74 17.17 -34.35
N ALA A 5 -24.59 16.28 -34.84
CA ALA A 5 -24.67 14.88 -34.43
C ALA A 5 -23.33 14.11 -34.53
N PHE A 6 -22.56 14.29 -35.61
CA PHE A 6 -21.26 13.63 -35.81
C PHE A 6 -20.19 14.18 -34.87
N LEU A 7 -20.23 15.48 -34.58
CA LEU A 7 -19.31 16.11 -33.65
C LEU A 7 -19.55 15.60 -32.22
N HIS A 8 -20.82 15.48 -31.81
CA HIS A 8 -21.18 14.93 -30.50
C HIS A 8 -20.80 13.45 -30.34
N THR A 9 -21.00 12.64 -31.38
CA THR A 9 -20.59 11.22 -31.34
C THR A 9 -19.08 11.07 -31.24
N ALA A 10 -18.31 11.87 -31.98
CA ALA A 10 -16.85 11.84 -31.91
C ALA A 10 -16.32 12.28 -30.52
N ILE A 11 -16.92 13.32 -29.93
CA ILE A 11 -16.55 13.81 -28.59
C ILE A 11 -16.88 12.76 -27.52
N SER A 12 -18.07 12.13 -27.57
CA SER A 12 -18.44 11.06 -26.65
C SER A 12 -17.51 9.85 -26.76
N LEU A 13 -17.15 9.45 -28.00
CA LEU A 13 -16.24 8.34 -28.22
C LEU A 13 -14.84 8.63 -27.65
N LEU A 14 -14.34 9.87 -27.83
CA LEU A 14 -13.06 10.30 -27.29
C LEU A 14 -13.06 10.32 -25.75
N LEU A 15 -14.15 10.77 -25.12
CA LEU A 15 -14.29 10.79 -23.66
C LEU A 15 -14.28 9.37 -23.05
N ILE A 16 -14.90 8.39 -23.72
CA ILE A 16 -14.90 6.99 -23.28
C ILE A 16 -13.49 6.39 -23.34
N LEU A 17 -12.69 6.77 -24.35
CA LEU A 17 -11.32 6.28 -24.54
C LEU A 17 -10.31 6.86 -23.54
N VAL A 18 -10.53 8.07 -23.01
CA VAL A 18 -9.60 8.74 -22.08
C VAL A 18 -9.92 8.46 -20.60
N ALA A 19 -11.14 8.01 -20.28
CA ALA A 19 -11.56 7.70 -18.92
C ALA A 19 -10.67 6.72 -18.11
N PRO A 20 -10.07 5.64 -18.68
CA PRO A 20 -9.38 4.66 -17.86
C PRO A 20 -7.99 5.12 -17.37
N VAL A 21 -7.47 6.26 -17.84
CA VAL A 21 -6.13 6.76 -17.46
C VAL A 21 -6.12 7.41 -16.06
N LEU A 22 -7.29 7.76 -15.51
CA LEU A 22 -7.40 8.46 -14.23
C LEU A 22 -7.60 7.53 -13.02
N ALA A 23 -7.64 6.22 -13.22
CA ALA A 23 -7.64 5.24 -12.13
C ALA A 23 -6.21 5.09 -11.56
N HIS A 24 -5.68 6.14 -10.94
CA HIS A 24 -4.51 6.03 -10.08
C HIS A 24 -4.99 5.40 -8.77
N ALA A 25 -4.65 4.13 -8.56
CA ALA A 25 -4.80 3.51 -7.25
C ALA A 25 -4.03 4.37 -6.24
N ARG A 26 -4.72 4.90 -5.23
CA ARG A 26 -4.07 5.67 -4.18
C ARG A 26 -3.28 4.66 -3.35
N GLU A 27 -1.97 4.70 -3.48
CA GLU A 27 -1.06 3.94 -2.62
C GLU A 27 -1.31 4.39 -1.16
N GLY A 28 -1.36 3.43 -0.23
CA GLY A 28 -1.52 3.73 1.19
C GLY A 28 -0.32 4.53 1.71
N GLU A 29 -0.51 5.30 2.79
CA GLU A 29 0.60 5.96 3.47
C GLU A 29 1.56 4.89 4.02
N LEU A 30 2.85 5.05 3.72
CA LEU A 30 3.89 4.17 4.23
C LEU A 30 4.21 4.55 5.68
N ASP A 31 4.40 3.56 6.53
CA ASP A 31 4.89 3.74 7.89
C ASP A 31 6.40 3.97 7.95
N ALA A 32 6.93 4.08 9.17
CA ALA A 32 8.35 4.32 9.43
C ALA A 32 9.29 3.21 8.90
N TYR A 33 8.73 2.04 8.54
CA TYR A 33 9.47 0.93 7.96
C TYR A 33 9.43 0.92 6.43
N GLY A 34 8.71 1.86 5.80
CA GLY A 34 8.54 1.94 4.35
C GLY A 34 7.48 0.98 3.81
N CYS A 35 6.56 0.53 4.66
CA CYS A 35 5.54 -0.46 4.35
C CYS A 35 4.13 0.03 4.72
N HIS A 36 3.08 -0.63 4.25
CA HIS A 36 1.71 -0.34 4.64
C HIS A 36 0.88 -1.62 4.67
N TYR A 37 -0.21 -1.62 5.45
CA TYR A 37 -1.18 -2.71 5.41
C TYR A 37 -2.18 -2.50 4.24
N ASP A 38 -2.28 -3.49 3.37
CA ASP A 38 -3.28 -3.56 2.31
C ASP A 38 -4.53 -4.29 2.86
N LYS A 39 -5.61 -3.53 3.07
CA LYS A 39 -6.89 -4.06 3.59
C LYS A 39 -7.59 -5.01 2.61
N GLU A 40 -7.38 -4.85 1.30
CA GLU A 40 -8.01 -5.68 0.28
C GLU A 40 -7.32 -7.05 0.21
N ARG A 41 -5.98 -7.06 0.24
CA ARG A 41 -5.17 -8.27 0.19
C ARG A 41 -4.94 -8.92 1.54
N LYS A 42 -5.15 -8.17 2.63
CA LYS A 42 -4.83 -8.56 4.01
C LYS A 42 -3.35 -8.89 4.19
N GLU A 43 -2.49 -8.17 3.48
CA GLU A 43 -1.04 -8.32 3.49
C GLU A 43 -0.40 -7.01 3.92
N TYR A 44 0.80 -7.11 4.49
CA TYR A 44 1.63 -5.96 4.83
C TYR A 44 2.73 -5.82 3.78
N HIS A 45 2.66 -4.75 2.98
CA HIS A 45 3.40 -4.60 1.73
C HIS A 45 4.40 -3.45 1.81
N CYS A 46 5.62 -3.66 1.33
CA CYS A 46 6.73 -2.71 1.45
C CYS A 46 7.09 -2.08 0.11
N HIS A 47 7.24 -0.76 0.09
CA HIS A 47 7.61 0.03 -1.11
C HIS A 47 9.00 0.67 -0.99
N ASP A 48 9.57 0.69 0.21
CA ASP A 48 10.91 1.21 0.48
C ASP A 48 11.68 0.31 1.47
N GLY A 49 12.98 0.60 1.64
CA GLY A 49 13.85 -0.12 2.56
C GLY A 49 14.28 -1.51 2.08
N VAL A 50 14.79 -2.33 3.01
CA VAL A 50 15.40 -3.64 2.71
C VAL A 50 14.39 -4.66 2.15
N PHE A 51 13.10 -4.47 2.42
CA PHE A 51 12.02 -5.34 1.96
C PHE A 51 11.20 -4.74 0.81
N LYS A 52 11.69 -3.71 0.12
CA LYS A 52 11.01 -3.12 -1.03
C LYS A 52 10.54 -4.17 -2.05
N GLY A 53 9.26 -4.10 -2.40
CA GLY A 53 8.56 -5.04 -3.29
C GLY A 53 8.13 -6.35 -2.62
N GLY A 54 8.44 -6.54 -1.34
CA GLY A 54 8.03 -7.69 -0.54
C GLY A 54 6.67 -7.51 0.12
N SER A 55 6.04 -8.63 0.45
CA SER A 55 4.82 -8.71 1.25
C SER A 55 5.00 -9.70 2.39
N PHE A 56 4.29 -9.44 3.49
CA PHE A 56 4.27 -10.25 4.71
C PHE A 56 2.84 -10.46 5.17
N ASP A 57 2.60 -11.54 5.92
CA ASP A 57 1.27 -11.82 6.48
C ASP A 57 0.86 -10.75 7.51
N SER A 58 1.83 -10.07 8.14
CA SER A 58 1.61 -9.00 9.11
C SER A 58 2.85 -8.12 9.30
N ARG A 59 2.65 -6.95 9.93
CA ARG A 59 3.76 -6.09 10.37
C ARG A 59 4.72 -6.84 11.30
N ILE A 60 4.20 -7.58 12.29
CA ILE A 60 5.04 -8.35 13.22
C ILE A 60 5.94 -9.35 12.50
N GLN A 61 5.41 -10.05 11.49
CA GLN A 61 6.22 -10.99 10.70
C GLN A 61 7.38 -10.27 9.99
N MET A 62 7.12 -9.09 9.43
CA MET A 62 8.17 -8.26 8.82
C MET A 62 9.22 -7.84 9.86
N LEU A 63 8.79 -7.32 11.02
CA LEU A 63 9.69 -6.87 12.09
C LEU A 63 10.56 -7.98 12.66
N GLU A 64 10.02 -9.18 12.85
CA GLU A 64 10.80 -10.34 13.28
C GLU A 64 11.91 -10.69 12.28
N ARG A 65 11.61 -10.61 10.98
CA ARG A 65 12.63 -10.85 9.93
C ARG A 65 13.66 -9.74 9.89
N LEU A 66 13.24 -8.48 10.01
CA LEU A 66 14.15 -7.33 10.07
C LEU A 66 15.11 -7.48 11.25
N LYS A 67 14.57 -7.77 12.45
CA LYS A 67 15.36 -7.95 13.67
C LYS A 67 16.38 -9.08 13.54
N ARG A 68 16.00 -10.20 12.93
CA ARG A 68 16.96 -11.29 12.63
C ARG A 68 18.09 -10.82 11.70
N GLN A 69 17.80 -10.07 10.64
CA GLN A 69 18.85 -9.54 9.76
C GLN A 69 19.84 -8.65 10.51
N PHE A 70 19.36 -7.77 11.40
CA PHE A 70 20.25 -6.95 12.23
C PHE A 70 21.12 -7.80 13.15
N LEU A 71 20.53 -8.80 13.82
CA LEU A 71 21.26 -9.73 14.69
C LEU A 71 22.32 -10.53 13.93
N ASP A 72 21.97 -11.06 12.75
CA ASP A 72 22.87 -11.84 11.90
C ASP A 72 24.04 -11.00 11.38
N LEU A 73 23.82 -9.71 11.14
CA LEU A 73 24.85 -8.75 10.76
C LEU A 73 25.65 -8.19 11.96
N GLY A 74 25.28 -8.54 13.20
CA GLY A 74 25.88 -7.99 14.41
C GLY A 74 25.63 -6.49 14.58
N LEU A 75 24.58 -5.96 13.95
CA LEU A 75 24.22 -4.55 14.01
C LEU A 75 23.25 -4.29 15.17
N PRO A 76 23.35 -3.13 15.84
CA PRO A 76 22.38 -2.73 16.84
C PRO A 76 21.01 -2.50 16.17
N TRP A 77 19.94 -2.84 16.89
CA TRP A 77 18.58 -2.56 16.45
C TRP A 77 18.34 -1.04 16.45
N PRO A 78 18.03 -0.41 15.29
CA PRO A 78 17.95 1.05 15.19
C PRO A 78 16.55 1.60 15.50
N TYR A 79 15.56 0.74 15.71
CA TYR A 79 14.19 1.11 16.03
C TYR A 79 13.91 0.96 17.54
N GLY A 80 12.74 1.42 17.98
CA GLY A 80 12.27 1.17 19.34
C GLY A 80 12.01 -0.32 19.61
N ASP A 81 11.68 -0.63 20.87
CA ASP A 81 11.11 -1.93 21.20
C ASP A 81 9.76 -2.10 20.47
N ILE A 82 9.47 -3.31 20.02
CA ILE A 82 8.20 -3.64 19.36
C ILE A 82 7.09 -3.48 20.40
N ASP A 83 6.16 -2.56 20.15
CA ASP A 83 5.09 -2.19 21.08
C ASP A 83 3.71 -2.74 20.68
N GLU A 84 2.70 -2.42 21.47
CA GLU A 84 1.32 -2.90 21.26
C GLU A 84 0.69 -2.36 19.96
N GLU A 85 1.14 -1.20 19.47
CA GLU A 85 0.70 -0.62 18.21
C GLU A 85 1.18 -1.47 17.04
N ASP A 86 2.43 -1.92 17.07
CA ASP A 86 2.99 -2.84 16.07
C ASP A 86 2.25 -4.19 16.05
N ILE A 87 1.74 -4.64 17.20
CA ILE A 87 0.93 -5.86 17.31
C ILE A 87 -0.48 -5.64 16.75
N THR A 88 -1.12 -4.52 17.09
CA THR A 88 -2.52 -4.24 16.75
C THR A 88 -2.73 -3.81 15.29
N GLU A 89 -1.74 -3.20 14.64
CA GLU A 89 -1.81 -2.87 13.21
C GLU A 89 -1.81 -4.11 12.29
N SER A 90 -1.44 -5.26 12.83
CA SER A 90 -1.61 -6.57 12.19
C SER A 90 -3.09 -6.99 12.06
N GLN A 91 -4.00 -6.33 12.76
CA GLN A 91 -5.41 -6.67 12.80
C GLN A 91 -6.19 -5.71 11.89
N PRO A 92 -7.19 -6.20 11.12
CA PRO A 92 -8.07 -5.31 10.38
C PRO A 92 -8.68 -4.30 11.34
N GLN A 93 -8.42 -3.00 11.13
CA GLN A 93 -9.06 -1.92 11.89
C GLN A 93 -10.57 -2.17 11.90
N GLN A 94 -11.12 -2.54 13.05
CA GLN A 94 -12.56 -2.53 13.25
C GLN A 94 -12.99 -1.07 13.28
N GLU A 95 -13.56 -0.60 12.17
CA GLU A 95 -14.30 0.65 12.15
C GLU A 95 -15.46 0.52 13.15
N PRO A 96 -15.62 1.45 14.12
CA PRO A 96 -16.79 1.42 14.98
C PRO A 96 -18.02 1.62 14.11
N GLU A 97 -18.90 0.61 14.11
CA GLU A 97 -20.23 0.66 13.50
C GLU A 97 -20.94 1.91 14.01
N LYS A 98 -21.26 2.83 13.09
CA LYS A 98 -22.07 4.02 13.36
C LYS A 98 -23.54 3.71 13.21
#